data_AF-A0A1V5G4Q7-F1
#
_entry.id   AF-A0A1V5G4Q7-F1
#
_cell.length_a   1.000
_cell.length_b   1.000
_cell.length_c   1.000
_cell.angle_alpha   90.00
_cell.angle_beta   90.00
_cell.angle_gamma   90.00
#
_symmetry.space_group_name_H-M   'P 1'
#
loop_
_entity.id
_entity.type
_entity.pdbx_description
1 polymer ?
#
loop_
_entity_poly.entity_id
_entity_poly.type
_entity_poly.pdbx_seq_one_letter_code
_entity_poly.pdbx_strand_id
1 'polypeptide(L)'
;MRTASEIILFGSRLLLAHNHELFPCQTGLLQAVRRIRRKPRGYWSALIEFAEHPCPESKEAFCRKIDGYTDWTGGRRESSRVLTRFVEDNEWWWWKERPFLAEW
;
A
#
# COMPACT_ATOMS: atom_id res chain seq x y z
N MET A 1 14.65 8.97 4.24
CA MET A 1 13.97 7.88 5.00
C MET A 1 12.44 7.95 4.93
N ARG A 2 11.81 9.14 4.92
CA ARG A 2 10.34 9.29 4.79
C ARG A 2 9.72 8.56 3.60
N THR A 3 10.26 8.75 2.39
CA THR A 3 9.72 8.15 1.16
C THR A 3 9.72 6.62 1.19
N ALA A 4 10.76 5.98 1.72
CA ALA A 4 10.80 4.52 1.85
C ALA A 4 9.71 4.02 2.81
N SER A 5 9.49 4.72 3.91
CA SER A 5 8.43 4.41 4.88
C SER A 5 7.04 4.56 4.26
N GLU A 6 6.80 5.60 3.46
CA GLU A 6 5.55 5.81 2.73
C GLU A 6 5.29 4.70 1.70
N ILE A 7 6.32 4.29 0.94
CA ILE A 7 6.21 3.19 -0.01
C ILE A 7 5.84 1.88 0.71
N ILE A 8 6.51 1.57 1.82
CA ILE A 8 6.19 0.39 2.64
C ILE A 8 4.77 0.49 3.19
N LEU A 9 4.38 1.67 3.71
CA LEU A 9 3.04 1.92 4.25
C LEU A 9 1.95 1.63 3.21
N PHE A 10 2.03 2.26 2.04
CA PHE A 10 1.02 2.11 0.99
C PHE A 10 1.03 0.70 0.39
N GLY A 11 2.20 0.13 0.10
CA GLY A 11 2.31 -1.24 -0.41
C GLY A 11 1.72 -2.28 0.56
N SER A 12 1.91 -2.07 1.86
CA SER A 12 1.35 -2.94 2.90
C SER A 12 -0.15 -2.74 3.10
N ARG A 13 -0.65 -1.51 2.95
CA ARG A 13 -2.09 -1.21 2.98
C ARG A 13 -2.84 -1.85 1.82
N LEU A 14 -2.22 -1.93 0.64
CA LEU A 14 -2.77 -2.68 -0.49
C LEU A 14 -2.99 -4.16 -0.12
N LEU A 15 -2.03 -4.78 0.58
CA LEU A 15 -2.19 -6.16 1.04
C LEU A 15 -3.32 -6.33 2.06
N LEU A 16 -3.47 -5.40 3.00
CA LEU A 16 -4.60 -5.41 3.94
C LEU A 16 -5.93 -5.30 3.19
N ALA A 17 -6.03 -4.35 2.26
CA ALA A 17 -7.23 -4.16 1.43
C ALA A 17 -7.57 -5.42 0.62
N HIS A 18 -6.58 -6.09 0.01
CA HIS A 18 -6.78 -7.35 -0.70
C HIS A 18 -7.27 -8.50 0.20
N ASN A 19 -6.89 -8.48 1.48
CA ASN A 19 -7.37 -9.45 2.47
C ASN A 19 -8.69 -9.03 3.12
N HIS A 20 -9.26 -7.88 2.73
CA HIS A 20 -10.44 -7.27 3.36
C HIS A 20 -10.24 -6.99 4.86
N GLU A 21 -9.00 -6.66 5.23
CA GLU A 21 -8.59 -6.35 6.59
C GLU A 21 -8.47 -4.83 6.75
N LEU A 22 -8.98 -4.31 7.86
CA LEU A 22 -8.94 -2.87 8.14
C LEU A 22 -7.51 -2.44 8.49
N PHE A 23 -7.13 -1.25 8.02
CA PHE A 23 -5.90 -0.61 8.44
C PHE A 23 -6.08 -0.07 9.87
N PRO A 24 -5.24 -0.48 10.84
CA PRO A 24 -5.41 -0.06 12.22
C PRO A 24 -4.84 1.35 12.46
N CYS A 25 -3.55 1.50 12.20
CA CYS A 25 -2.75 2.72 12.30
C CYS A 25 -1.33 2.42 11.77
N GLN A 26 -0.51 3.45 11.61
CA GLN A 26 0.86 3.29 11.10
C GLN A 26 1.71 2.34 11.96
N THR A 27 1.66 2.49 13.29
CA THR A 27 2.43 1.66 14.23
C THR A 27 1.94 0.20 14.26
N GLY A 28 0.64 -0.02 14.06
CA GLY A 28 0.01 -1.34 14.07
C GLY A 28 0.09 -2.08 12.74
N LEU A 29 0.51 -1.41 11.66
CA LEU A 29 0.46 -1.92 10.29
C LEU A 29 1.14 -3.29 10.13
N LEU A 30 2.42 -3.40 10.54
CA LEU A 30 3.17 -4.63 10.33
C LEU A 30 2.60 -5.80 11.15
N GLN A 31 2.03 -5.52 12.32
CA GLN A 31 1.34 -6.55 13.11
C GLN A 31 0.08 -7.04 12.40
N ALA A 32 -0.73 -6.13 11.84
CA ALA A 32 -1.89 -6.49 11.04
C ALA A 32 -1.49 -7.31 9.80
N VAL A 33 -0.48 -6.86 9.05
CA VAL A 33 0.06 -7.58 7.89
C VAL A 33 0.61 -8.95 8.28
N ARG A 34 1.10 -9.13 9.51
CA ARG A 34 1.55 -10.45 9.97
C ARG A 34 0.40 -11.44 10.13
N ARG A 35 -0.80 -10.97 10.46
CA ARG A 35 -2.01 -11.78 10.68
C ARG A 35 -2.75 -12.18 9.40
N ILE A 36 -2.64 -11.39 8.34
CA ILE A 36 -3.34 -11.69 7.08
C ILE A 36 -2.85 -13.01 6.46
N ARG A 37 -3.66 -13.66 5.62
CA ARG A 37 -3.31 -14.97 5.03
C ARG A 37 -2.67 -14.84 3.65
N ARG A 38 -3.14 -13.92 2.82
CA ARG A 38 -2.75 -13.77 1.41
C ARG A 38 -1.65 -12.72 1.27
N LYS A 39 -0.41 -13.14 0.98
CA LYS A 39 0.76 -12.25 0.82
C LYS A 39 1.72 -12.79 -0.24
N PRO A 40 2.48 -11.93 -0.94
CA PRO A 40 3.52 -12.39 -1.85
C PRO A 40 4.62 -13.14 -1.10
N ARG A 41 5.16 -14.20 -1.74
CA ARG A 41 6.27 -14.98 -1.18
C ARG A 41 7.50 -14.09 -1.02
N GLY A 42 8.12 -14.14 0.16
CA GLY A 42 9.27 -13.30 0.49
C GLY A 42 8.94 -11.81 0.66
N TYR A 43 7.69 -11.48 0.98
CA TYR A 43 7.30 -10.11 1.34
C TYR A 43 8.16 -9.55 2.48
N TRP A 44 8.30 -10.29 3.58
CA TRP A 44 9.02 -9.83 4.77
C TRP A 44 10.50 -9.58 4.51
N SER A 45 11.16 -10.46 3.75
CA SER A 45 12.57 -10.28 3.42
C SER A 45 12.79 -9.03 2.56
N ALA A 46 11.92 -8.77 1.57
CA ALA A 46 12.01 -7.57 0.75
C ALA A 46 11.68 -6.29 1.52
N LEU A 47 10.72 -6.36 2.46
CA LEU A 47 10.37 -5.24 3.31
C LEU A 47 11.54 -4.85 4.23
N ILE A 48 12.15 -5.84 4.89
CA ILE A 48 13.29 -5.62 5.80
C ILE A 48 14.48 -5.05 5.00
N GLU A 49 14.82 -5.69 3.87
CA GLU A 49 15.90 -5.22 2.99
C GLU A 49 15.70 -3.77 2.56
N PHE A 50 14.48 -3.40 2.14
CA PHE A 50 14.20 -2.03 1.72
C PHE A 50 14.19 -1.04 2.88
N ALA A 51 13.73 -1.46 4.07
CA ALA A 51 13.70 -0.61 5.26
C ALA A 51 15.11 -0.31 5.79
N GLU A 52 16.00 -1.30 5.78
CA GLU A 52 17.38 -1.17 6.28
C GLU A 52 18.32 -0.56 5.23
N HIS A 53 18.11 -0.86 3.96
CA HIS A 53 18.94 -0.42 2.84
C HIS A 53 18.08 0.24 1.74
N PRO A 54 17.58 1.47 1.93
CA PRO A 54 16.68 2.13 0.98
C PRO A 54 17.44 2.64 -0.25
N CYS A 55 17.77 1.74 -1.16
CA CYS A 55 18.38 2.01 -2.46
C CYS A 55 17.39 1.72 -3.61
N PRO A 56 17.69 2.14 -4.84
CA PRO A 56 16.81 1.89 -6.00
C PRO A 56 16.48 0.42 -6.20
N GLU A 57 17.44 -0.47 -5.99
CA GLU A 57 17.33 -1.91 -6.20
C GLU A 57 16.39 -2.58 -5.18
N SER A 58 16.54 -2.26 -3.89
CA SER A 58 15.70 -2.80 -2.83
C SER A 58 14.27 -2.24 -2.91
N LYS A 59 14.14 -0.95 -3.26
CA LYS A 59 12.83 -0.34 -3.59
C LYS A 59 12.13 -1.12 -4.69
N GLU A 60 12.82 -1.37 -5.80
CA GLU A 60 12.22 -2.03 -6.95
C GLU A 60 11.90 -3.49 -6.66
N ALA A 61 12.75 -4.20 -5.91
CA ALA A 61 12.48 -5.55 -5.45
C ALA A 61 11.21 -5.62 -4.58
N PHE A 62 10.99 -4.65 -3.70
CA PHE A 62 9.77 -4.54 -2.90
C PHE A 62 8.55 -4.22 -3.77
N CYS A 63 8.60 -3.17 -4.59
CA CYS A 63 7.48 -2.77 -5.44
C CYS A 63 7.06 -3.88 -6.42
N ARG A 64 8.01 -4.53 -7.10
CA ARG A 64 7.71 -5.63 -8.03
C ARG A 64 7.01 -6.80 -7.33
N LYS A 65 7.32 -7.08 -6.06
CA LYS A 65 6.63 -8.13 -5.30
C LYS A 65 5.17 -7.77 -5.03
N ILE A 66 4.87 -6.51 -4.74
CA ILE A 66 3.51 -6.05 -4.50
C ILE A 66 2.76 -6.00 -5.83
N ASP A 67 3.29 -5.31 -6.83
CA ASP A 67 2.67 -5.14 -8.14
C ASP A 67 2.41 -6.48 -8.85
N GLY A 68 3.36 -7.42 -8.74
CA GLY A 68 3.24 -8.75 -9.34
C GLY A 68 2.41 -9.75 -8.53
N TYR A 69 1.87 -9.38 -7.37
CA TYR A 69 1.17 -10.33 -6.49
C TYR A 69 -0.25 -10.68 -6.97
N THR A 70 -1.00 -9.67 -7.40
CA THR A 70 -2.39 -9.81 -7.84
C THR A 70 -2.71 -8.69 -8.82
N ASP A 71 -3.78 -8.84 -9.60
CA ASP A 71 -4.30 -7.73 -10.38
C ASP A 71 -5.03 -6.75 -9.45
N TRP A 72 -4.34 -5.66 -9.11
CA TRP A 72 -4.86 -4.61 -8.23
C TRP A 72 -6.03 -3.83 -8.83
N THR A 73 -6.12 -3.79 -10.16
CA THR A 73 -7.11 -3.00 -10.88
C THR A 73 -8.25 -3.83 -11.45
N GLY A 74 -8.21 -5.16 -11.29
CA GLY A 74 -9.19 -6.08 -11.88
C GLY A 74 -9.34 -5.89 -13.39
N GLY A 75 -8.24 -5.60 -14.09
CA GLY A 75 -8.20 -5.35 -15.53
C GLY A 75 -8.72 -3.97 -15.95
N ARG A 76 -9.23 -3.13 -15.04
CA ARG A 76 -9.63 -1.76 -15.36
C ARG A 76 -8.43 -0.82 -15.37
N ARG A 77 -7.80 -0.71 -16.54
CA ARG A 77 -6.78 0.31 -16.86
C ARG A 77 -7.37 1.69 -17.15
N GLU A 78 -8.51 2.06 -16.59
CA GLU A 78 -9.04 3.43 -16.73
C GLU A 78 -8.33 4.35 -15.73
N SER A 79 -7.17 4.87 -16.13
CA SER A 79 -6.41 5.84 -15.35
C SER A 79 -7.26 7.03 -14.90
N SER A 80 -8.24 7.44 -15.72
CA SER A 80 -9.20 8.49 -15.38
C SER A 80 -9.96 8.21 -14.08
N ARG A 81 -10.47 6.98 -13.88
CA ARG A 81 -11.20 6.61 -12.66
C ARG A 81 -10.31 6.62 -11.42
N VAL A 82 -9.07 6.14 -11.53
CA VAL A 82 -8.12 6.10 -10.41
C VAL A 82 -7.70 7.53 -10.03
N LEU A 83 -7.44 8.39 -11.03
CA LEU A 83 -7.10 9.79 -10.80
C LEU A 83 -8.28 10.57 -10.21
N THR A 84 -9.50 10.38 -10.73
CA THR A 84 -10.71 10.97 -10.15
C THR A 84 -10.88 10.53 -8.70
N ARG A 85 -10.65 9.24 -8.39
CA ARG A 85 -10.74 8.75 -7.02
C ARG A 85 -9.67 9.35 -6.11
N PHE A 86 -8.44 9.48 -6.60
CA PHE A 86 -7.37 10.13 -5.84
C PHE A 86 -7.72 11.58 -5.50
N VAL A 87 -8.22 12.36 -6.48
CA VAL A 87 -8.67 13.74 -6.27
C VAL A 87 -9.85 13.79 -5.28
N GLU A 88 -10.83 12.89 -5.43
CA GLU A 88 -11.95 12.79 -4.48
C GLU A 88 -11.46 12.56 -3.04
N ASP A 89 -10.49 11.67 -2.86
CA ASP A 89 -10.00 11.27 -1.53
C ASP A 89 -9.04 12.30 -0.92
N ASN A 90 -8.32 13.10 -1.72
CA ASN A 90 -7.29 14.04 -1.22
C ASN A 90 -7.71 15.51 -1.28
N GLU A 91 -8.49 15.92 -2.29
CA GLU A 91 -8.84 17.33 -2.49
C GLU A 91 -10.29 17.62 -2.16
N TRP A 92 -11.19 16.64 -2.33
CA TRP A 92 -12.64 16.83 -2.14
C TRP A 92 -13.19 16.13 -0.89
N TRP A 93 -12.32 15.66 0.01
CA TRP A 93 -12.74 14.99 1.25
C TRP A 93 -13.61 15.88 2.15
N TRP A 94 -13.43 17.21 2.08
CA TRP A 94 -14.25 18.19 2.80
C TRP A 94 -15.65 18.38 2.17
N TRP A 95 -15.81 18.04 0.89
CA TRP A 95 -17.05 18.19 0.13
C TRP A 95 -17.85 16.87 0.06
N LYS A 96 -17.17 15.72 0.00
CA LYS A 96 -17.77 14.39 0.01
C LYS A 96 -17.40 13.67 1.30
N GLU A 97 -18.39 13.30 2.11
CA GLU A 97 -18.18 12.51 3.33
C GLU A 97 -17.48 11.16 3.03
N ARG A 98 -16.16 11.13 3.23
CA ARG A 98 -15.28 9.98 3.09
C ARG A 98 -14.13 10.10 4.11
N PRO A 99 -13.66 9.00 4.71
CA PRO A 99 -12.48 9.03 5.58
C PRO A 99 -11.22 9.44 4.80
N PHE A 100 -10.46 10.43 5.30
CA PHE A 100 -9.25 10.92 4.63
C PHE A 100 -8.07 9.93 4.73
N LEU A 101 -7.87 9.11 3.70
CA LEU A 101 -6.98 7.94 3.76
C LEU A 101 -5.53 8.18 4.23
N ALA A 102 -5.01 9.41 4.12
CA ALA A 102 -3.64 9.76 4.51
C ALA A 102 -3.47 10.16 6.00
N GLU A 103 -4.54 10.60 6.67
CA GLU A 103 -4.49 11.02 8.09
C GLU A 103 -4.91 9.93 9.09
N TRP A 104 -5.43 8.80 8.61
CA TRP A 104 -5.73 7.61 9.43
C TRP A 104 -4.58 6.60 9.42
#